data_AF-A0A7W7ZHD9-F1
#
_entry.id   AF-A0A7W7ZHD9-F1
#
_cell.length_a   1.000
_cell.length_b   1.000
_cell.length_c   1.000
_cell.angle_alpha   90.00
_cell.angle_beta   90.00
_cell.angle_gamma   90.00
#
_symmetry.space_group_name_H-M   'P 1'
#
loop_
_entity.id
_entity.type
_entity.pdbx_description
1 polymer ?
#
loop_
_entity_poly.entity_id
_entity_poly.type
_entity_poly.pdbx_seq_one_letter_code
_entity_poly.pdbx_strand_id
1 'polypeptide(L)'
;MAAFVAQPAGSQAANLDRSTIVLDAAHGGIDGGAQIGEQVAEKDVTLTVAERLRVLLTADGFHVVMTRDGEADGGSLDHRAEVANRSNAVACVVVHASSSTKGVLVGTSALRSSVMRAANRPREEARTGVPWGRAQEAYVAQSGLLANQIGTALTRAGIPATMMRVMMRPLDNLTCPAISIEVGALSGEGAKATPVTDGGYQQRLAEAIAASLQLWRNQAQPADSMGAGL
;
A
#
# COMPACT_ATOMS: atom_id res chain seq x y z
N MET A 1 -8.00 -52.35 24.03
CA MET A 1 -7.20 -51.51 23.13
C MET A 1 -8.15 -50.53 22.45
N ALA A 2 -8.13 -49.26 22.85
CA ALA A 2 -8.95 -48.21 22.24
C ALA A 2 -8.12 -47.51 21.17
N ALA A 3 -8.63 -47.50 19.93
CA ALA A 3 -7.98 -46.81 18.81
C ALA A 3 -8.21 -45.30 18.94
N PHE A 4 -7.12 -44.54 18.97
CA PHE A 4 -7.14 -43.08 18.93
C PHE A 4 -7.38 -42.64 17.49
N VAL A 5 -8.58 -42.12 17.20
CA VAL A 5 -8.87 -41.48 15.91
C VAL A 5 -8.23 -40.09 15.96
N ALA A 6 -7.13 -39.91 15.23
CA ALA A 6 -6.53 -38.60 15.03
C ALA A 6 -7.51 -37.72 14.25
N GLN A 7 -7.96 -36.63 14.87
CA GLN A 7 -8.72 -35.59 14.18
C GLN A 7 -7.83 -34.95 13.10
N PRO A 8 -8.36 -34.60 11.92
CA PRO A 8 -7.60 -33.84 10.94
C PRO A 8 -7.22 -32.50 11.56
N ALA A 9 -5.94 -32.14 11.46
CA ALA A 9 -5.46 -30.83 11.86
C ALA A 9 -6.21 -29.78 11.04
N GLY A 10 -7.22 -29.14 11.66
CA GLY A 10 -7.80 -27.94 11.13
C GLY A 10 -6.66 -26.95 10.93
N SER A 11 -6.48 -26.48 9.70
CA SER A 11 -5.61 -25.36 9.38
C SER A 11 -6.06 -24.18 10.24
N GLN A 12 -5.35 -23.92 11.33
CA GLN A 12 -5.43 -22.61 11.96
C GLN A 12 -4.93 -21.63 10.90
N ALA A 13 -5.86 -20.99 10.19
CA ALA A 13 -5.56 -19.76 9.48
C ALA A 13 -4.83 -18.87 10.49
N ALA A 14 -3.54 -18.61 10.25
CA ALA A 14 -2.76 -17.75 11.11
C ALA A 14 -3.58 -16.49 11.37
N ASN A 15 -3.90 -16.24 12.63
CA ASN A 15 -4.75 -15.13 13.04
C ASN A 15 -3.92 -13.87 12.76
N LEU A 16 -4.00 -13.34 11.53
CA LEU A 16 -3.37 -12.09 11.15
C LEU A 16 -3.82 -11.08 12.20
N ASP A 17 -2.88 -10.34 12.80
CA ASP A 17 -3.26 -9.14 13.52
C ASP A 17 -3.86 -8.20 12.48
N ARG A 18 -5.19 -8.20 12.38
CA ARG A 18 -5.94 -7.51 11.32
C ARG A 18 -5.86 -5.99 11.45
N SER A 19 -5.03 -5.49 12.34
CA SER A 19 -4.97 -4.09 12.77
C SER A 19 -3.70 -3.39 12.32
N THR A 20 -2.76 -4.05 11.64
CA THR A 20 -1.51 -3.39 11.24
C THR A 20 -1.58 -2.77 9.84
N ILE A 21 -1.28 -1.47 9.74
CA ILE A 21 -1.10 -0.75 8.47
C ILE A 21 0.34 -0.25 8.39
N VAL A 22 1.00 -0.47 7.26
CA VAL A 22 2.31 0.13 6.99
C VAL A 22 2.14 1.35 6.10
N LEU A 23 2.77 2.45 6.50
CA LEU A 23 2.87 3.68 5.74
C LEU A 23 4.33 3.93 5.37
N ASP A 24 4.61 3.99 4.07
CA ASP A 24 5.91 4.33 3.53
C ASP A 24 5.87 5.76 2.98
N ALA A 25 6.43 6.71 3.73
CA ALA A 25 6.64 8.06 3.23
C ALA A 25 7.87 8.06 2.32
N ALA A 26 7.68 8.15 1.01
CA ALA A 26 8.78 8.07 0.05
C ALA A 26 9.84 9.15 0.31
N HIS A 27 11.07 8.87 -0.14
CA HIS A 27 12.24 9.73 0.05
C HIS A 27 12.55 9.96 1.54
N GLY A 28 13.44 10.90 1.87
CA GLY A 28 13.85 11.22 3.23
C GLY A 28 15.35 11.50 3.34
N GLY A 29 15.76 12.16 4.43
CA GLY A 29 17.16 12.53 4.64
C GLY A 29 17.69 13.38 3.48
N ILE A 30 18.75 12.90 2.83
CA ILE A 30 19.39 13.55 1.68
C ILE A 30 18.62 13.35 0.37
N ASP A 31 17.79 12.32 0.29
CA ASP A 31 16.91 12.12 -0.85
C ASP A 31 15.67 13.02 -0.68
N GLY A 32 15.64 14.13 -1.41
CA GLY A 32 14.53 15.08 -1.39
C GLY A 32 13.33 14.65 -2.24
N GLY A 33 13.52 13.69 -3.16
CA GLY A 33 12.55 13.41 -4.23
C GLY A 33 12.38 14.59 -5.18
N ALA A 34 11.20 14.68 -5.81
CA ALA A 34 10.87 15.76 -6.73
C ALA A 34 10.77 17.13 -6.03
N GLN A 35 11.06 18.21 -6.77
CA GLN A 35 10.78 19.57 -6.32
C GLN A 35 9.30 19.92 -6.54
N ILE A 36 8.61 20.33 -5.48
CA ILE A 36 7.23 20.77 -5.49
C ILE A 36 7.20 22.30 -5.36
N GLY A 37 6.87 22.97 -6.47
CA GLY A 37 6.97 24.43 -6.55
C GLY A 37 8.43 24.89 -6.44
N GLU A 38 8.67 26.03 -5.81
CA GLU A 38 10.03 26.61 -5.74
C GLU A 38 10.85 26.12 -4.53
N GLN A 39 10.21 25.63 -3.46
CA GLN A 39 10.89 25.49 -2.16
C GLN A 39 10.58 24.21 -1.39
N VAL A 40 9.57 23.43 -1.77
CA VAL A 40 9.16 22.24 -1.02
C VAL A 40 9.69 20.99 -1.70
N ALA A 41 10.33 20.10 -0.95
CA ALA A 41 10.76 18.81 -1.45
C ALA A 41 9.62 17.78 -1.31
N GLU A 42 9.56 16.80 -2.21
CA GLU A 42 8.58 15.71 -2.16
C GLU A 42 8.58 15.02 -0.80
N LYS A 43 9.77 14.76 -0.22
CA LYS A 43 9.91 14.11 1.09
C LYS A 43 9.11 14.79 2.22
N ASP A 44 8.91 16.10 2.14
CA ASP A 44 8.21 16.88 3.18
C ASP A 44 6.70 16.66 3.05
N VAL A 45 6.20 16.61 1.82
CA VAL A 45 4.78 16.35 1.55
C VAL A 45 4.43 14.89 1.85
N THR A 46 5.26 13.94 1.42
CA THR A 46 5.02 12.52 1.68
C THR A 46 5.00 12.21 3.17
N LEU A 47 5.92 12.81 3.95
CA LEU A 47 5.92 12.71 5.41
C LEU A 47 4.64 13.30 6.01
N THR A 48 4.27 14.53 5.61
CA THR A 48 3.09 15.22 6.14
C THR A 48 1.82 14.41 5.90
N VAL A 49 1.63 13.86 4.69
CA VAL A 49 0.46 13.03 4.36
C VAL A 49 0.48 11.72 5.16
N ALA A 50 1.64 11.06 5.27
CA ALA A 50 1.76 9.82 6.04
C ALA A 50 1.51 10.03 7.54
N GLU A 51 1.95 11.15 8.11
CA GLU A 51 1.68 11.50 9.51
C GLU A 51 0.19 11.77 9.76
N ARG A 52 -0.50 12.45 8.84
CA ARG A 52 -1.97 12.63 8.91
C ARG A 52 -2.68 11.28 8.89
N LEU A 53 -2.29 10.39 7.98
CA LEU A 53 -2.81 9.03 7.92
C LEU A 53 -2.54 8.27 9.23
N ARG A 54 -1.32 8.36 9.77
CA ARG A 54 -0.96 7.73 11.05
C ARG A 54 -1.89 8.18 12.17
N VAL A 55 -2.14 9.48 12.29
CA VAL A 55 -3.03 10.02 13.34
C VAL A 55 -4.45 9.46 13.20
N LEU A 56 -5.02 9.52 11.99
CA LEU A 56 -6.38 9.04 11.73
C LEU A 56 -6.51 7.53 11.98
N LEU A 57 -5.62 6.73 11.39
CA LEU A 57 -5.65 5.27 11.52
C LEU A 57 -5.40 4.81 12.97
N THR A 58 -4.50 5.48 13.70
CA THR A 58 -4.28 5.20 15.12
C THR A 58 -5.53 5.48 15.94
N ALA A 59 -6.23 6.59 15.67
CA ALA A 59 -7.50 6.92 16.33
C ALA A 59 -8.59 5.87 16.06
N ASP A 60 -8.53 5.20 14.91
CA ASP A 60 -9.44 4.10 14.55
C ASP A 60 -9.04 2.74 15.11
N GLY A 61 -7.96 2.67 15.90
CA GLY A 61 -7.47 1.46 16.54
C GLY A 61 -6.57 0.59 15.66
N PHE A 62 -6.00 1.13 14.58
CA PHE A 62 -4.92 0.44 13.86
C PHE A 62 -3.59 0.60 14.60
N HIS A 63 -2.76 -0.45 14.56
CA HIS A 63 -1.33 -0.34 14.78
C HIS A 63 -0.68 0.19 13.49
N VAL A 64 -0.05 1.36 13.54
CA VAL A 64 0.56 1.98 12.36
C VAL A 64 2.07 1.88 12.43
N VAL A 65 2.67 1.25 11.42
CA VAL A 65 4.12 1.17 11.25
C VAL A 65 4.53 2.13 10.14
N MET A 66 5.38 3.10 10.47
CA MET A 66 6.01 3.98 9.49
C MET A 66 7.37 3.40 9.07
N THR A 67 7.74 3.51 7.80
CA THR A 67 9.10 3.13 7.35
C THR A 67 10.17 4.16 7.70
N ARG A 68 9.74 5.39 8.01
CA ARG A 68 10.55 6.47 8.59
C ARG A 68 9.71 7.38 9.47
N ASP A 69 10.35 7.96 10.48
CA ASP A 69 9.80 9.05 11.29
C ASP A 69 10.67 10.30 11.09
N GLY A 70 10.03 11.47 10.92
CA GLY A 70 10.73 12.74 10.73
C GLY A 70 11.65 12.76 9.50
N GLU A 71 12.78 13.45 9.64
CA GLU A 71 13.77 13.68 8.57
C GLU A 71 14.65 12.48 8.23
N ALA A 72 14.45 11.32 8.85
CA ALA A 72 15.24 10.12 8.54
C ALA A 72 15.09 9.72 7.07
N ASP A 73 16.12 9.10 6.49
CA ASP A 73 16.11 8.64 5.10
C ASP A 73 15.27 7.37 4.86
N GLY A 74 14.72 6.77 5.92
CA GLY A 74 13.97 5.50 5.87
C GLY A 74 14.78 4.30 5.36
N GLY A 75 16.09 4.44 5.20
CA GLY A 75 16.97 3.42 4.62
C GLY A 75 16.71 3.11 3.14
N SER A 76 17.33 2.02 2.67
CA SER A 76 17.17 1.54 1.30
C SER A 76 15.74 1.08 1.01
N LEU A 77 15.37 1.01 -0.27
CA LEU A 77 14.06 0.46 -0.68
C LEU A 77 13.87 -0.98 -0.16
N ASP A 78 14.94 -1.77 -0.07
CA ASP A 78 14.88 -3.12 0.49
C ASP A 78 14.62 -3.08 2.01
N HIS A 79 15.25 -2.15 2.74
CA HIS A 79 15.00 -1.96 4.17
C HIS A 79 13.53 -1.57 4.44
N ARG A 80 12.97 -0.66 3.64
CA ARG A 80 11.56 -0.25 3.74
C ARG A 80 10.61 -1.43 3.54
N ALA A 81 10.86 -2.24 2.52
CA ALA A 81 10.09 -3.46 2.27
C ALA A 81 10.27 -4.49 3.40
N GLU A 82 11.47 -4.64 3.94
CA GLU A 82 11.72 -5.51 5.08
C GLU A 82 10.96 -5.09 6.35
N VAL A 83 10.93 -3.79 6.67
CA VAL A 83 10.13 -3.23 7.77
C VAL A 83 8.66 -3.60 7.57
N ALA A 84 8.13 -3.38 6.36
CA ALA A 84 6.75 -3.70 6.04
C ALA A 84 6.44 -5.21 6.17
N ASN A 85 7.30 -6.05 5.59
CA ASN A 85 7.07 -7.49 5.50
C ASN A 85 7.17 -8.19 6.86
N ARG A 86 7.90 -7.64 7.82
CA ARG A 86 7.94 -8.14 9.21
C ARG A 86 6.73 -7.73 10.05
N SER A 87 5.88 -6.83 9.54
CA SER A 87 4.81 -6.20 10.32
C SER A 87 3.46 -6.93 10.24
N ASN A 88 3.34 -7.99 9.42
CA ASN A 88 2.06 -8.69 9.18
C ASN A 88 0.91 -7.74 8.78
N ALA A 89 1.22 -6.70 8.00
CA ALA A 89 0.27 -5.64 7.70
C ALA A 89 -0.88 -6.11 6.78
N VAL A 90 -2.10 -5.64 7.07
CA VAL A 90 -3.27 -5.87 6.20
C VAL A 90 -3.31 -4.96 4.99
N ALA A 91 -2.59 -3.84 5.05
CA ALA A 91 -2.32 -2.98 3.91
C ALA A 91 -1.00 -2.24 4.06
N CYS A 92 -0.36 -1.96 2.93
CA CYS A 92 0.84 -1.14 2.84
C CYS A 92 0.61 0.00 1.84
N VAL A 93 0.85 1.24 2.28
CA VAL A 93 0.60 2.45 1.47
C VAL A 93 1.91 3.20 1.28
N VAL A 94 2.37 3.28 0.03
CA VAL A 94 3.55 4.06 -0.35
C VAL A 94 3.08 5.43 -0.83
N VAL A 95 3.47 6.51 -0.16
CA VAL A 95 3.05 7.88 -0.48
C VAL A 95 4.16 8.60 -1.23
N HIS A 96 3.83 9.10 -2.41
CA HIS A 96 4.64 9.95 -3.28
C HIS A 96 3.89 11.26 -3.58
N ALA A 97 4.61 12.26 -4.10
CA ALA A 97 4.00 13.52 -4.49
C ALA A 97 4.74 14.21 -5.63
N SER A 98 4.00 14.80 -6.56
CA SER A 98 4.57 15.53 -7.69
C SER A 98 3.74 16.74 -8.09
N SER A 99 4.42 17.80 -8.54
CA SER A 99 3.79 18.98 -9.13
C SER A 99 3.28 18.77 -10.56
N SER A 100 3.76 17.73 -11.27
CA SER A 100 3.37 17.44 -12.66
C SER A 100 2.11 16.57 -12.77
N THR A 101 1.71 15.91 -11.69
CA THR A 101 0.52 15.06 -11.62
C THR A 101 -0.73 15.90 -11.34
N LYS A 102 -1.87 15.52 -11.94
CA LYS A 102 -3.19 16.13 -11.68
C LYS A 102 -4.09 15.10 -10.99
N GLY A 103 -4.70 15.50 -9.88
CA GLY A 103 -5.45 14.58 -9.03
C GLY A 103 -4.53 13.59 -8.30
N VAL A 104 -5.01 12.38 -8.05
CA VAL A 104 -4.25 11.31 -7.39
C VAL A 104 -4.08 10.13 -8.35
N LEU A 105 -2.87 9.59 -8.47
CA LEU A 105 -2.69 8.27 -9.08
C LEU A 105 -2.66 7.21 -7.98
N VAL A 106 -3.49 6.19 -8.12
CA VAL A 106 -3.50 5.03 -7.22
C VAL A 106 -2.86 3.87 -7.98
N GLY A 107 -1.59 3.60 -7.66
CA GLY A 107 -0.76 2.59 -8.30
C GLY A 107 -0.83 1.23 -7.60
N THR A 108 -0.77 0.17 -8.40
CA THR A 108 -0.57 -1.21 -7.93
C THR A 108 0.57 -1.86 -8.70
N SER A 109 1.13 -2.95 -8.19
CA SER A 109 2.19 -3.67 -8.90
C SER A 109 1.73 -4.16 -10.28
N ALA A 110 2.58 -3.96 -11.29
CA ALA A 110 2.40 -4.50 -12.63
C ALA A 110 2.84 -5.99 -12.76
N LEU A 111 3.33 -6.61 -11.69
CA LEU A 111 3.63 -8.04 -11.64
C LEU A 111 2.41 -8.89 -12.00
N ARG A 112 2.64 -10.10 -12.55
CA ARG A 112 1.57 -11.07 -12.79
C ARG A 112 1.19 -11.74 -11.46
N SER A 113 -0.10 -11.94 -11.21
CA SER A 113 -0.52 -12.64 -9.99
C SER A 113 0.03 -14.06 -9.94
N SER A 114 0.29 -14.55 -8.73
CA SER A 114 0.78 -15.93 -8.50
C SER A 114 -0.13 -16.98 -9.13
N VAL A 115 -1.46 -16.79 -9.05
CA VAL A 115 -2.48 -17.65 -9.68
C VAL A 115 -2.31 -17.69 -11.20
N MET A 116 -2.22 -16.54 -11.86
CA MET A 116 -2.02 -16.48 -13.32
C MET A 116 -0.67 -17.07 -13.74
N ARG A 117 0.35 -16.94 -12.91
CA ARG A 117 1.66 -17.54 -13.17
C ARG A 117 1.64 -19.05 -13.00
N ALA A 118 0.95 -19.57 -11.99
CA ALA A 118 0.81 -21.00 -11.76
C ALA A 118 0.07 -21.68 -12.92
N ALA A 119 -0.99 -21.05 -13.44
CA ALA A 119 -1.72 -21.52 -14.62
C ALA A 119 -0.84 -21.63 -15.89
N ASN A 120 0.24 -20.84 -15.97
CA ASN A 120 1.13 -20.78 -17.14
C ASN A 120 2.51 -21.44 -16.90
N ARG A 121 2.75 -22.15 -15.79
CA ARG A 121 4.02 -22.86 -15.56
C ARG A 121 3.92 -24.35 -15.90
N PRO A 122 4.98 -24.94 -16.49
CA PRO A 122 5.18 -26.40 -16.46
C PRO A 122 5.22 -26.90 -15.00
N ARG A 123 4.55 -28.03 -14.71
CA ARG A 123 4.38 -28.59 -13.35
C ARG A 123 5.69 -28.90 -12.61
N GLU A 124 6.83 -28.98 -13.30
CA GLU A 124 8.12 -29.41 -12.72
C GLU A 124 8.95 -28.30 -12.06
N GLU A 125 8.58 -27.01 -12.19
CA GLU A 125 9.35 -25.89 -11.63
C GLU A 125 8.73 -25.26 -10.37
N ALA A 126 8.43 -26.09 -9.37
CA ALA A 126 8.12 -25.61 -8.02
C ALA A 126 9.41 -25.13 -7.33
N ARG A 127 9.89 -23.93 -7.66
CA ARG A 127 10.98 -23.28 -6.91
C ARG A 127 10.54 -23.07 -5.46
N THR A 128 11.38 -23.50 -4.51
CA THR A 128 11.25 -23.14 -3.09
C THR A 128 11.64 -21.66 -2.92
N GLY A 129 10.71 -20.85 -2.40
CA GLY A 129 10.93 -19.42 -2.13
C GLY A 129 10.43 -18.46 -3.22
N VAL A 130 9.89 -17.33 -2.79
CA VAL A 130 9.46 -16.23 -3.67
C VAL A 130 10.66 -15.29 -3.89
N PRO A 131 11.12 -15.05 -5.14
CA PRO A 131 12.19 -14.09 -5.37
C PRO A 131 11.79 -12.70 -4.88
N TRP A 132 12.72 -12.01 -4.23
CA TRP A 132 12.46 -10.73 -3.55
C TRP A 132 11.76 -9.68 -4.42
N GLY A 133 12.22 -9.48 -5.66
CA GLY A 133 11.59 -8.54 -6.61
C GLY A 133 10.22 -8.98 -7.15
N ARG A 134 9.65 -10.05 -6.60
CA ARG A 134 8.35 -10.63 -6.97
C ARG A 134 7.51 -10.99 -5.75
N ALA A 135 7.90 -10.52 -4.57
CA ALA A 135 7.20 -10.79 -3.32
C ALA A 135 5.72 -10.40 -3.41
N GLN A 136 5.41 -9.36 -4.20
CA GLN A 136 4.07 -8.85 -4.35
C GLN A 136 3.14 -9.71 -5.23
N GLU A 137 3.64 -10.69 -5.98
CA GLU A 137 2.83 -11.51 -6.90
C GLU A 137 1.63 -12.19 -6.21
N ALA A 138 1.76 -12.55 -4.94
CA ALA A 138 0.69 -13.20 -4.17
C ALA A 138 -0.46 -12.24 -3.79
N TYR A 139 -0.21 -10.94 -3.70
CA TYR A 139 -1.22 -9.97 -3.26
C TYR A 139 -1.69 -9.01 -4.36
N VAL A 140 -1.15 -9.09 -5.59
CA VAL A 140 -1.59 -8.25 -6.75
C VAL A 140 -3.12 -8.15 -6.87
N ALA A 141 -3.85 -9.26 -6.70
CA ALA A 141 -5.30 -9.25 -6.78
C ALA A 141 -5.96 -8.46 -5.64
N GLN A 142 -5.50 -8.65 -4.40
CA GLN A 142 -6.01 -7.90 -3.24
C GLN A 142 -5.61 -6.43 -3.31
N SER A 143 -4.40 -6.11 -3.77
CA SER A 143 -3.96 -4.74 -4.04
C SER A 143 -4.89 -4.04 -5.02
N GLY A 144 -5.34 -4.73 -6.09
CA GLY A 144 -6.32 -4.18 -7.03
C GLY A 144 -7.68 -3.87 -6.39
N LEU A 145 -8.17 -4.74 -5.51
CA LEU A 145 -9.43 -4.50 -4.77
C LEU A 145 -9.30 -3.30 -3.82
N LEU A 146 -8.22 -3.26 -3.04
CA LEU A 146 -7.90 -2.14 -2.15
C LEU A 146 -7.80 -0.81 -2.92
N ALA A 147 -7.08 -0.82 -4.05
CA ALA A 147 -6.89 0.34 -4.88
C ALA A 147 -8.21 0.88 -5.45
N ASN A 148 -9.12 0.01 -5.90
CA ASN A 148 -10.45 0.40 -6.36
C ASN A 148 -11.31 1.03 -5.25
N GLN A 149 -11.24 0.49 -4.03
CA GLN A 149 -11.95 1.06 -2.87
C GLN A 149 -11.44 2.45 -2.53
N ILE A 150 -10.11 2.62 -2.50
CA ILE A 150 -9.48 3.93 -2.27
C ILE A 150 -9.83 4.92 -3.37
N GLY A 151 -9.74 4.53 -4.65
CA GLY A 151 -10.13 5.39 -5.77
C GLY A 151 -11.60 5.84 -5.69
N THR A 152 -12.50 4.96 -5.25
CA THR A 152 -13.90 5.30 -4.99
C THR A 152 -14.04 6.30 -3.84
N ALA A 153 -13.34 6.10 -2.73
CA ALA A 153 -13.37 7.00 -1.57
C ALA A 153 -12.84 8.40 -1.94
N LEU A 154 -11.74 8.48 -2.67
CA LEU A 154 -11.16 9.72 -3.18
C LEU A 154 -12.14 10.47 -4.09
N THR A 155 -12.76 9.76 -5.03
CA THR A 155 -13.75 10.36 -5.95
C THR A 155 -14.96 10.92 -5.20
N ARG A 156 -15.46 10.21 -4.17
CA ARG A 156 -16.53 10.70 -3.30
C ARG A 156 -16.13 11.93 -2.48
N ALA A 157 -14.85 12.07 -2.15
CA ALA A 157 -14.28 13.24 -1.51
C ALA A 157 -13.99 14.40 -2.49
N GLY A 158 -14.38 14.27 -3.76
CA GLY A 158 -14.13 15.27 -4.80
C GLY A 158 -12.68 15.34 -5.27
N ILE A 159 -11.90 14.27 -5.05
CA ILE A 159 -10.50 14.14 -5.47
C ILE A 159 -10.46 13.18 -6.67
N PRO A 160 -10.20 13.68 -7.90
CA PRO A 160 -10.07 12.82 -9.07
C PRO A 160 -8.95 11.80 -8.86
N ALA A 161 -9.26 10.52 -9.05
CA ALA A 161 -8.31 9.42 -8.89
C ALA A 161 -8.18 8.63 -10.20
N THR A 162 -6.95 8.36 -10.62
CA THR A 162 -6.65 7.51 -11.77
C THR A 162 -5.96 6.24 -11.31
N MET A 163 -6.47 5.10 -11.74
CA MET A 163 -5.87 3.79 -11.46
C MET A 163 -4.70 3.52 -12.40
N MET A 164 -3.59 3.01 -11.88
CA MET A 164 -2.47 2.59 -12.73
C MET A 164 -1.76 1.33 -12.20
N ARG A 165 -1.00 0.69 -13.09
CA ARG A 165 -0.11 -0.41 -12.74
C ARG A 165 1.33 0.00 -13.05
N VAL A 166 2.23 -0.26 -12.12
CA VAL A 166 3.63 0.19 -12.17
C VAL A 166 4.55 -0.90 -11.65
N MET A 167 5.76 -1.01 -12.21
CA MET A 167 6.85 -1.77 -11.59
C MET A 167 7.72 -0.78 -10.83
N MET A 168 7.70 -0.85 -9.50
CA MET A 168 8.45 0.05 -8.64
C MET A 168 8.80 -0.65 -7.32
N ARG A 169 9.92 -0.24 -6.72
CA ARG A 169 10.30 -0.65 -5.36
C ARG A 169 10.01 0.51 -4.39
N PRO A 170 9.59 0.24 -3.13
CA PRO A 170 9.44 -1.09 -2.53
C PRO A 170 8.15 -1.83 -2.92
N LEU A 171 7.23 -1.23 -3.69
CA LEU A 171 5.90 -1.79 -3.97
C LEU A 171 5.91 -3.26 -4.43
N ASP A 172 6.82 -3.64 -5.33
CA ASP A 172 6.98 -5.01 -5.86
C ASP A 172 7.60 -6.01 -4.86
N ASN A 173 8.18 -5.51 -3.77
CA ASN A 173 8.84 -6.27 -2.71
C ASN A 173 7.96 -6.49 -1.48
N LEU A 174 6.76 -5.92 -1.44
CA LEU A 174 5.86 -6.00 -0.30
C LEU A 174 5.09 -7.33 -0.27
N THR A 175 4.90 -7.91 0.91
CA THR A 175 4.17 -9.16 1.17
C THR A 175 2.84 -8.90 1.87
N CYS A 176 2.13 -7.86 1.43
CA CYS A 176 0.84 -7.38 1.91
C CYS A 176 0.08 -6.78 0.72
N PRO A 177 -1.25 -6.67 0.77
CA PRO A 177 -2.00 -5.81 -0.15
C PRO A 177 -1.39 -4.40 -0.13
N ALA A 178 -0.86 -3.94 -1.26
CA ALA A 178 -0.13 -2.68 -1.31
C ALA A 178 -0.48 -1.82 -2.50
N ILE A 179 -0.46 -0.52 -2.24
CA ILE A 179 -0.73 0.53 -3.21
C ILE A 179 0.33 1.63 -3.12
N SER A 180 0.56 2.34 -4.22
CA SER A 180 1.18 3.66 -4.21
C SER A 180 0.13 4.74 -4.39
N ILE A 181 0.31 5.85 -3.68
CA ILE A 181 -0.49 7.07 -3.81
C ILE A 181 0.45 8.16 -4.31
N GLU A 182 0.28 8.56 -5.56
CA GLU A 182 0.94 9.72 -6.14
C GLU A 182 0.03 10.94 -5.96
N VAL A 183 0.39 11.85 -5.06
CA VAL A 183 -0.37 13.07 -4.83
C VAL A 183 0.02 14.14 -5.84
N GLY A 184 -0.93 14.49 -6.71
CA GLY A 184 -0.83 15.60 -7.66
C GLY A 184 -1.72 16.78 -7.29
N ALA A 185 -1.54 17.89 -8.02
CA ALA A 185 -2.33 19.10 -7.81
C ALA A 185 -3.82 18.83 -8.09
N LEU A 186 -4.70 19.34 -7.22
CA LEU A 186 -6.14 19.20 -7.39
C LEU A 186 -6.66 20.31 -8.30
N SER A 187 -7.01 19.96 -9.53
CA SER A 187 -7.52 20.89 -10.54
C SER A 187 -8.99 20.58 -10.84
N GLY A 188 -9.89 21.54 -10.61
CA GLY A 188 -11.23 21.50 -11.19
C GLY A 188 -11.23 22.13 -12.58
N GLU A 189 -12.27 21.86 -13.38
CA GLU A 189 -12.44 22.57 -14.66
C GLU A 189 -12.56 24.08 -14.41
N GLY A 190 -11.67 24.87 -15.01
CA GLY A 190 -11.70 26.34 -14.96
C GLY A 190 -11.23 27.01 -13.66
N ALA A 191 -10.93 26.26 -12.60
CA ALA A 191 -10.46 26.80 -11.32
C ALA A 191 -8.92 26.78 -11.21
N LYS A 192 -8.35 27.68 -10.39
CA LYS A 192 -6.94 27.63 -10.00
C LYS A 192 -6.68 26.30 -9.29
N ALA A 193 -5.66 25.56 -9.73
CA ALA A 193 -5.29 24.30 -9.12
C ALA A 193 -4.89 24.50 -7.64
N THR A 194 -5.41 23.65 -6.77
CA THR A 194 -5.00 23.57 -5.37
C THR A 194 -3.67 22.80 -5.33
N PRO A 195 -2.58 23.40 -4.82
CA PRO A 195 -1.27 22.77 -4.84
C PRO A 195 -1.22 21.57 -3.89
N VAL A 196 -0.28 20.66 -4.14
CA VAL A 196 -0.02 19.47 -3.31
C VAL A 196 0.38 19.82 -1.88
N THR A 197 0.87 21.05 -1.66
CA THR A 197 1.25 21.60 -0.36
C THR A 197 0.08 22.19 0.45
N ASP A 198 -1.13 22.24 -0.12
CA ASP A 198 -2.29 22.76 0.59
C ASP A 198 -2.72 21.82 1.74
N GLY A 199 -2.66 22.32 2.97
CA GLY A 199 -2.95 21.50 4.16
C GLY A 199 -4.39 21.00 4.23
N GLY A 200 -5.35 21.76 3.69
CA GLY A 200 -6.75 21.34 3.63
C GLY A 200 -6.97 20.20 2.64
N TYR A 201 -6.30 20.25 1.49
CA TYR A 201 -6.30 19.18 0.50
C TYR A 201 -5.63 17.91 1.05
N GLN A 202 -4.44 18.02 1.65
CA GLN A 202 -3.76 16.89 2.27
C GLN A 202 -4.59 16.24 3.38
N GLN A 203 -5.31 17.04 4.18
CA GLN A 203 -6.20 16.53 5.21
C GLN A 203 -7.38 15.76 4.62
N ARG A 204 -8.10 16.33 3.64
CA ARG A 204 -9.21 15.63 2.97
C ARG A 204 -8.77 14.34 2.28
N LEU A 205 -7.58 14.37 1.66
CA LEU A 205 -6.95 13.19 1.06
C LEU A 205 -6.73 12.09 2.11
N ALA A 206 -6.11 12.44 3.24
CA ALA A 206 -5.83 11.49 4.31
C ALA A 206 -7.12 10.91 4.92
N GLU A 207 -8.15 11.74 5.13
CA GLU A 207 -9.48 11.30 5.63
C GLU A 207 -10.13 10.28 4.69
N ALA A 208 -10.12 10.53 3.38
CA ALA A 208 -10.71 9.63 2.39
C ALA A 208 -9.98 8.26 2.35
N ILE A 209 -8.64 8.28 2.41
CA ILE A 209 -7.83 7.06 2.44
C ILE A 209 -8.04 6.30 3.76
N ALA A 210 -8.00 6.99 4.91
CA ALA A 210 -8.17 6.37 6.22
C ALA A 210 -9.54 5.69 6.36
N ALA A 211 -10.62 6.37 5.95
CA ALA A 211 -11.97 5.80 5.94
C ALA A 211 -12.07 4.54 5.07
N SER A 212 -11.39 4.51 3.91
CA SER A 212 -11.33 3.32 3.06
C SER A 212 -10.57 2.18 3.73
N LEU A 213 -9.44 2.47 4.40
CA LEU A 213 -8.64 1.47 5.11
C LEU A 213 -9.38 0.89 6.33
N GLN A 214 -10.21 1.68 7.02
CA GLN A 214 -11.12 1.16 8.06
C GLN A 214 -12.03 0.04 7.51
N LEU A 215 -12.62 0.26 6.32
CA LEU A 215 -13.47 -0.73 5.66
C LEU A 215 -12.68 -1.95 5.18
N TRP A 216 -11.42 -1.75 4.78
CA TRP A 216 -10.52 -2.81 4.32
C TRP A 216 -10.13 -3.81 5.42
N ARG A 217 -10.11 -3.39 6.69
CA ARG A 217 -9.65 -4.17 7.86
C ARG A 217 -10.03 -5.66 7.83
N ASN A 218 -11.28 -5.97 7.48
CA ASN A 218 -11.81 -7.34 7.52
C ASN A 218 -11.80 -8.06 6.17
N GLN A 219 -11.30 -7.42 5.12
CA GLN A 219 -11.32 -7.92 3.74
C GLN A 219 -9.98 -8.50 3.30
N ALA A 220 -8.88 -8.13 3.97
CA ALA A 220 -7.56 -8.70 3.71
C ALA A 220 -7.56 -10.22 3.97
N GLN A 221 -6.92 -10.96 3.07
CA GLN A 221 -6.81 -12.42 3.11
C GLN A 221 -5.33 -12.84 3.14
N PRO A 222 -4.97 -13.93 3.86
CA PRO A 222 -3.63 -14.51 3.75
C PRO A 222 -3.29 -14.89 2.30
N ALA A 223 -2.01 -14.89 1.93
CA ALA A 223 -1.57 -15.31 0.59
C ALA A 223 -2.07 -16.72 0.21
N ASP A 224 -2.15 -17.64 1.17
CA ASP A 224 -2.44 -19.05 0.93
C ASP A 224 -3.93 -19.36 0.70
N SER A 225 -4.85 -18.48 1.13
CA SER A 225 -6.30 -18.69 0.92
C SER A 225 -6.76 -18.39 -0.51
N MET A 226 -5.91 -17.76 -1.33
CA MET A 226 -6.21 -17.38 -2.71
C MET A 226 -5.96 -18.50 -3.74
N GLY A 227 -5.35 -19.63 -3.33
CA GLY A 227 -5.04 -20.78 -4.20
C GLY A 227 -5.85 -22.05 -3.93
N ALA A 228 -6.64 -22.09 -2.85
CA ALA A 228 -7.36 -23.30 -2.42
C ALA A 228 -8.74 -23.50 -3.07
N GLY A 229 -9.12 -22.63 -4.02
CA GLY A 229 -10.45 -22.62 -4.66
C GLY A 229 -10.48 -23.00 -6.14
N LEU A 230 -9.41 -23.60 -6.68
CA LEU A 230 -9.34 -24.09 -8.07
C LEU A 230 -9.04 -25.59 -8.11
#